data_AF-A0A2T0ST64-F1
#
_entry.id   AF-A0A2T0ST64-F1
#
_cell.length_a   1.000
_cell.length_b   1.000
_cell.length_c   1.000
_cell.angle_alpha   90.00
_cell.angle_beta   90.00
_cell.angle_gamma   90.00
#
_symmetry.space_group_name_H-M   'P 1'
#
loop_
_entity.id
_entity.type
_entity.pdbx_description
1 polymer ?
#
loop_
_entity_poly.entity_id
_entity_poly.type
_entity_poly.pdbx_seq_one_letter_code
_entity_poly.pdbx_strand_id
1 'polypeptide(L)'
;MALSGTTVVPVFRWVCAAVAGAVLSGFAFLLVTGRYANDGPVILQLGAGHGLHRGDLFVATGWAVAMVMLAVLAWPHRRPVSRADRPGPSR
;
A
#
# COMPACT_ATOMS: atom_id res chain seq x y z
N MET A 1 31.79 11.43 0.49
CA MET A 1 30.81 10.61 -0.27
C MET A 1 29.73 10.16 0.70
N ALA A 2 28.76 11.03 0.98
CA ALA A 2 27.69 10.80 1.96
C ALA A 2 26.35 11.18 1.29
N LEU A 3 25.85 10.30 0.42
CA LEU A 3 24.58 10.46 -0.28
C LEU A 3 23.51 9.45 0.19
N SER A 4 23.81 8.64 1.21
CA SER A 4 23.09 7.37 1.42
C SER A 4 22.02 7.36 2.52
N GLY A 5 21.75 8.48 3.22
CA GLY A 5 20.74 8.50 4.30
C GLY A 5 19.45 9.24 3.94
N THR A 6 19.59 10.38 3.26
CA THR A 6 18.49 11.30 2.94
C THR A 6 17.77 10.96 1.63
N THR A 7 18.39 10.19 0.74
CA THR A 7 17.84 9.80 -0.57
C THR A 7 17.02 8.51 -0.51
N VAL A 8 17.34 7.60 0.41
CA VAL A 8 16.66 6.29 0.53
C VAL A 8 15.21 6.45 0.98
N VAL A 9 14.94 7.35 1.92
CA VAL A 9 13.58 7.62 2.42
C VAL A 9 12.65 8.16 1.31
N PRO A 10 13.03 9.20 0.53
CA PRO A 10 12.20 9.66 -0.58
C PRO A 10 12.09 8.62 -1.69
N VAL A 11 13.17 7.93 -2.06
CA VAL A 11 13.11 6.87 -3.09
C VAL A 11 12.17 5.75 -2.66
N PHE A 12 12.26 5.28 -1.41
CA PHE A 12 11.37 4.25 -0.88
C PHE A 12 9.90 4.70 -0.88
N ARG A 13 9.62 5.94 -0.47
CA ARG A 13 8.26 6.52 -0.55
C ARG A 13 7.73 6.56 -1.98
N TRP A 14 8.57 6.94 -2.95
CA TRP A 14 8.21 6.93 -4.37
C TRP A 14 7.93 5.52 -4.88
N VAL A 15 8.72 4.53 -4.45
CA VAL A 15 8.46 3.12 -4.78
C VAL A 15 7.13 2.67 -4.19
N CYS A 16 6.84 2.95 -2.91
CA CYS A 16 5.54 2.62 -2.31
C CYS A 16 4.37 3.28 -3.07
N ALA A 17 4.51 4.56 -3.42
CA ALA A 17 3.50 5.28 -4.19
C ALA A 17 3.31 4.69 -5.60
N ALA A 18 4.40 4.33 -6.29
CA ALA A 18 4.35 3.72 -7.60
C ALA A 18 3.68 2.33 -7.56
N VAL A 19 4.00 1.50 -6.55
CA VAL A 19 3.37 0.19 -6.36
C VAL A 19 1.87 0.34 -6.09
N ALA A 20 1.48 1.23 -5.17
CA ALA A 20 0.07 1.49 -4.89
C ALA A 20 -0.67 1.98 -6.14
N GLY A 21 -0.07 2.94 -6.87
CA GLY A 21 -0.63 3.47 -8.12
C GLY A 21 -0.78 2.40 -9.20
N ALA A 22 0.21 1.54 -9.39
CA ALA A 22 0.16 0.44 -10.36
C ALA A 22 -0.96 -0.56 -10.05
N VAL A 23 -1.11 -0.95 -8.77
CA VAL A 23 -2.20 -1.85 -8.34
C VAL A 23 -3.56 -1.21 -8.59
N LEU A 24 -3.77 0.04 -8.16
CA LEU A 24 -5.04 0.75 -8.35
C LEU A 24 -5.37 0.92 -9.85
N SER A 25 -4.35 1.19 -10.67
CA SER A 25 -4.51 1.30 -12.12
C SER A 25 -4.89 -0.04 -12.75
N GLY A 26 -4.31 -1.15 -12.27
CA GLY A 26 -4.70 -2.49 -12.67
C GLY A 26 -6.18 -2.78 -12.35
N PHE A 27 -6.64 -2.44 -11.15
CA PHE A 27 -8.06 -2.56 -10.79
C PHE A 27 -8.97 -1.66 -11.63
N ALA A 28 -8.58 -0.41 -11.85
CA ALA A 28 -9.32 0.50 -12.72
C ALA A 28 -9.44 -0.04 -14.15
N PHE A 29 -8.37 -0.63 -14.69
CA PHE A 29 -8.38 -1.27 -16.00
C PHE A 29 -9.34 -2.47 -16.04
N LEU A 30 -9.33 -3.33 -15.02
CA LEU A 30 -10.24 -4.47 -14.93
C LEU A 30 -11.71 -4.03 -14.84
N LEU A 31 -11.98 -2.97 -14.06
CA LEU A 31 -13.30 -2.33 -13.95
C LEU A 31 -13.78 -1.80 -15.31
N VAL A 32 -12.94 -1.05 -16.02
CA VAL A 32 -13.28 -0.45 -17.32
C VAL A 32 -13.47 -1.52 -18.40
N THR A 33 -12.66 -2.58 -18.38
CA THR A 33 -12.73 -3.65 -19.39
C THR A 33 -13.79 -4.70 -19.07
N GLY A 34 -14.36 -4.69 -17.86
CA GLY A 34 -15.30 -5.71 -17.40
C GLY A 34 -14.71 -7.13 -17.33
N ARG A 35 -13.38 -7.28 -17.42
CA ARG A 35 -12.70 -8.58 -17.41
C ARG A 35 -12.46 -9.05 -15.98
N TYR A 36 -13.55 -9.40 -15.30
CA TYR A 36 -13.45 -10.05 -14.00
C TYR A 36 -13.10 -11.52 -14.21
N ALA A 37 -12.05 -12.00 -13.54
CA ALA A 37 -11.68 -13.42 -13.53
C ALA A 37 -12.62 -14.26 -12.62
N ASN A 38 -13.90 -13.90 -12.56
CA ASN A 38 -14.92 -14.63 -11.81
C ASN A 38 -15.22 -16.01 -12.42
N ASP A 39 -14.86 -16.22 -13.69
CA ASP A 39 -14.97 -17.52 -14.37
C ASP A 39 -13.72 -18.40 -14.23
N GLY A 40 -12.77 -18.01 -13.38
CA GLY A 40 -11.57 -18.81 -13.11
C GLY A 40 -11.88 -20.05 -12.27
N PRO A 41 -11.05 -21.11 -12.33
CA PRO A 41 -11.24 -22.31 -11.53
C PRO A 41 -11.30 -21.96 -10.04
N VAL A 42 -12.26 -22.56 -9.34
CA VAL A 42 -12.38 -22.47 -7.89
C VAL A 42 -11.12 -23.10 -7.28
N ILE A 43 -10.39 -22.32 -6.50
CA ILE A 43 -9.15 -22.77 -5.84
C ILE A 43 -9.46 -23.29 -4.42
N LEU A 44 -10.48 -22.73 -3.77
CA LEU A 44 -10.88 -23.13 -2.43
C LEU A 44 -12.41 -23.14 -2.31
N GLN A 45 -12.99 -24.22 -1.79
CA GLN A 45 -14.43 -24.30 -1.56
C GLN A 45 -14.73 -23.92 -0.11
N LEU A 46 -15.44 -22.81 0.11
CA LEU A 46 -15.79 -22.31 1.44
C LEU A 46 -17.13 -22.87 1.93
N GLY A 47 -17.94 -23.43 1.03
CA GLY A 47 -19.21 -24.11 1.35
C GLY A 47 -19.90 -24.69 0.12
N ALA A 48 -21.08 -25.29 0.31
CA ALA A 48 -21.79 -26.06 -0.73
C ALA A 48 -22.12 -25.28 -2.02
N GLY A 49 -22.14 -23.94 -1.97
CA GLY A 49 -22.36 -23.08 -3.13
C GLY A 49 -21.38 -21.92 -3.28
N HIS A 50 -20.34 -21.84 -2.44
CA HIS A 50 -19.40 -20.71 -2.43
C HIS A 50 -17.97 -21.21 -2.60
N GLY A 51 -17.36 -20.82 -3.71
CA GLY A 51 -15.96 -21.07 -4.03
C GLY A 51 -15.19 -19.77 -4.10
N LEU A 52 -13.95 -19.78 -3.61
CA LEU A 52 -12.97 -18.74 -3.88
C LEU A 52 -12.38 -18.98 -5.27
N HIS A 53 -12.61 -18.05 -6.17
CA HIS A 53 -12.07 -18.09 -7.52
C HIS A 53 -10.63 -17.57 -7.52
N ARG A 54 -9.86 -17.97 -8.54
CA ARG A 54 -8.51 -17.42 -8.76
C ARG A 54 -8.52 -15.89 -8.86
N GLY A 55 -9.59 -15.32 -9.44
CA GLY A 55 -9.79 -13.88 -9.52
C GLY A 55 -9.86 -13.21 -8.15
N ASP A 56 -10.57 -13.82 -7.20
CA ASP A 56 -10.73 -13.28 -5.84
C ASP A 56 -9.39 -13.17 -5.14
N LEU A 57 -8.53 -14.18 -5.30
CA LEU A 57 -7.20 -14.17 -4.70
C LEU A 57 -6.33 -13.06 -5.30
N PHE A 58 -6.40 -12.84 -6.61
CA PHE A 58 -5.68 -11.76 -7.28
C PHE A 58 -6.13 -10.37 -6.78
N VAL A 59 -7.45 -10.16 -6.66
CA VAL A 59 -8.00 -8.89 -6.17
C VAL A 59 -7.65 -8.68 -4.69
N ALA A 60 -7.81 -9.70 -3.85
CA ALA A 60 -7.51 -9.62 -2.42
C ALA A 60 -6.02 -9.33 -2.17
N THR A 61 -5.12 -10.03 -2.87
CA THR A 61 -3.67 -9.82 -2.73
C THR A 61 -3.24 -8.46 -3.23
N GLY A 62 -3.71 -8.02 -4.40
CA GLY A 62 -3.45 -6.67 -4.91
C GLY A 62 -3.92 -5.60 -3.92
N TRP A 63 -5.16 -5.71 -3.43
CA TRP A 63 -5.71 -4.79 -2.44
C TRP A 63 -4.87 -4.74 -1.15
N ALA A 64 -4.49 -5.90 -0.61
CA ALA A 64 -3.66 -5.97 0.59
C ALA A 64 -2.31 -5.27 0.38
N VAL A 65 -1.65 -5.50 -0.76
CA VAL A 65 -0.39 -4.82 -1.12
C VAL A 65 -0.58 -3.31 -1.19
N ALA A 66 -1.64 -2.83 -1.86
CA ALA A 66 -1.93 -1.40 -1.95
C ALA A 66 -2.16 -0.78 -0.55
N MET A 67 -2.94 -1.44 0.31
CA MET A 67 -3.20 -0.96 1.67
C MET A 67 -1.93 -0.88 2.51
N VAL A 68 -1.04 -1.88 2.42
CA VAL A 68 0.26 -1.85 3.12
C VAL A 68 1.12 -0.70 2.62
N MET A 69 1.22 -0.50 1.30
CA MET A 69 2.00 0.60 0.73
C MET A 69 1.44 1.97 1.12
N LEU A 70 0.12 2.12 1.16
CA LEU A 70 -0.55 3.34 1.63
C LEU A 70 -0.33 3.56 3.12
N ALA A 71 -0.40 2.52 3.95
CA ALA A 71 -0.13 2.62 5.38
C ALA A 71 1.31 3.05 5.66
N VAL A 72 2.28 2.50 4.92
CA VAL A 72 3.69 2.92 4.97
C VAL A 72 3.84 4.40 4.58
N LEU A 73 3.15 4.83 3.53
CA LEU A 73 3.20 6.23 3.06
C LEU A 73 2.54 7.21 4.04
N ALA A 74 1.45 6.78 4.69
CA ALA A 74 0.69 7.56 5.65
C ALA A 74 1.29 7.57 7.06
N TRP A 75 2.26 6.68 7.35
CA TRP A 75 2.83 6.56 8.69
C TRP A 75 3.51 7.87 9.13
N PRO A 76 3.01 8.54 10.18
CA PRO A 76 3.59 9.80 10.63
C PRO A 76 5.01 9.57 11.13
N HIS A 77 5.98 10.24 10.53
CA HIS A 77 7.30 10.36 11.12
C HIS A 77 7.12 11.28 12.32
N ARG A 78 6.89 10.69 13.51
CA ARG A 78 6.82 11.46 14.76
C ARG A 78 8.14 12.21 14.89
N ARG A 79 8.15 13.48 14.52
CA ARG A 79 9.28 14.37 14.83
C ARG A 79 9.29 14.46 16.36
N PRO A 80 10.35 14.02 17.05
CA PRO A 80 10.48 14.29 18.46
C PRO A 80 10.39 15.81 18.60
N VAL A 81 9.37 16.28 19.33
CA VAL A 81 9.29 17.70 19.68
C VAL A 81 10.53 17.98 20.50
N SER A 82 11.52 18.61 19.88
CA SER A 82 12.79 18.91 20.53
C SER A 82 12.47 19.88 21.65
N ARG A 83 12.58 19.41 22.90
CA ARG A 83 12.33 20.16 24.14
C ARG A 83 13.27 21.36 24.31
N ALA A 84 14.20 21.56 23.37
CA ALA A 84 15.18 22.63 23.32
C ALA A 84 14.57 24.03 23.09
N ASP A 85 13.32 24.13 22.62
CA ASP A 85 12.62 25.41 22.41
C ASP A 85 11.86 25.92 23.65
N ARG A 86 12.10 25.37 24.85
CA ARG A 86 11.63 26.04 26.07
C ARG A 86 12.52 27.27 26.31
N PRO A 87 12.00 28.50 26.20
CA PRO A 87 12.72 29.66 26.71
C PRO A 87 12.87 29.43 28.22
N GLY A 88 14.10 29.44 28.72
CA GLY A 88 14.35 29.41 30.15
C GLY A 88 13.65 30.59 30.83
N PRO A 89 13.15 30.44 32.07
CA PRO A 89 12.57 31.57 32.78
C PRO A 89 13.63 32.66 32.95
N SER A 90 13.40 33.81 32.33
CA SER A 90 14.20 35.00 32.52
C SER A 90 13.93 35.58 33.92
N ARG A 91 14.69 35.11 34.92
CA ARG A 91 14.84 35.79 36.21
C ARG A 91 16.22 35.54 36.79
#